data_AF-A0A3G8ZJY3-F1
#
_entry.id   AF-A0A3G8ZJY3-F1
#
_cell.length_a   1.000
_cell.length_b   1.000
_cell.length_c   1.000
_cell.angle_alpha   90.00
_cell.angle_beta   90.00
_cell.angle_gamma   90.00
#
_symmetry.space_group_name_H-M   'P 1'
#
loop_
_entity.id
_entity.type
_entity.pdbx_description
1 polymer ?
#
loop_
_entity_poly.entity_id
_entity_poly.type
_entity_poly.pdbx_seq_one_letter_code
_entity_poly.pdbx_strand_id
1 'polypeptide(L)'
;MGETVSMHRESPGSALSSSGAEGVGEQPPTPRRLASRSWFDPRIIGGVVLVVLAVVIGAKVVSASSQTSPVWATTRSLAAGTVLAAGDLVAVEVNLAHTAPRYFAAVDPPIGAVLAVAVGGGELLPSSAMGETERGRIVVIPVQPEAMPPGVGHGSTVDLYLTSPASPSGSTGGERTRLLQADLTVQSVTAPSSGGLSGAGANRYQLAVLLSSKDADRLVRTLPDGSAVVVLVAGGS
;
A
#
# COMPACT_ATOMS: atom_id res chain seq x y z
N MET A 1 -0.42 47.24 75.22
CA MET A 1 -0.04 48.62 74.87
C MET A 1 -0.94 49.09 73.74
N GLY A 2 -1.57 50.27 73.89
CA GLY A 2 -2.63 50.84 73.04
C GLY A 2 -4.02 50.62 73.65
N GLU A 3 -4.50 51.35 74.68
CA GLU A 3 -5.02 52.76 74.68
C GLU A 3 -6.11 52.95 73.60
N THR A 4 -7.33 53.45 73.82
CA THR A 4 -7.93 54.49 74.70
C THR A 4 -9.46 54.33 74.62
N VAL A 5 -10.24 54.29 75.71
CA VAL A 5 -10.81 55.41 76.53
C VAL A 5 -12.07 56.09 75.94
N SER A 6 -13.12 56.14 76.79
CA SER A 6 -14.23 57.12 76.88
C SER A 6 -15.29 57.15 75.76
N MET A 7 -16.56 57.53 75.97
CA MET A 7 -17.46 57.83 77.09
C MET A 7 -18.78 58.22 76.39
N HIS A 8 -19.92 57.66 76.76
CA HIS A 8 -21.24 58.29 76.51
C HIS A 8 -22.27 57.57 77.39
N ARG A 9 -22.56 58.10 78.59
CA ARG A 9 -23.65 59.06 78.92
C ARG A 9 -25.03 58.51 78.58
N GLU A 10 -25.79 58.13 79.60
CA GLU A 10 -27.13 58.66 79.97
C GLU A 10 -27.81 57.81 81.08
N SER A 11 -28.41 58.50 82.06
CA SER A 11 -29.42 58.01 83.02
C SER A 11 -30.83 58.37 82.48
N PRO A 12 -31.97 58.16 83.17
CA PRO A 12 -32.36 57.28 84.28
C PRO A 12 -33.66 56.47 83.99
N GLY A 13 -34.11 55.65 84.95
CA GLY A 13 -35.54 55.66 85.34
C GLY A 13 -36.47 54.55 84.82
N SER A 14 -36.95 53.78 85.80
CA SER A 14 -38.35 53.34 85.96
C SER A 14 -38.89 52.12 85.20
N ALA A 15 -39.17 51.10 86.01
CA ALA A 15 -40.40 50.29 86.09
C ALA A 15 -41.01 49.72 84.80
N LEU A 16 -41.30 48.41 84.82
CA LEU A 16 -42.66 47.87 84.77
C LEU A 16 -42.63 46.33 84.91
N SER A 17 -43.47 45.83 85.82
CA SER A 17 -43.89 44.44 85.93
C SER A 17 -44.56 43.94 84.66
N SER A 18 -44.40 42.63 84.39
CA SER A 18 -45.26 41.68 83.67
C SER A 18 -44.33 40.73 82.89
N SER A 19 -44.59 39.46 82.64
CA SER A 19 -45.70 38.55 82.87
C SER A 19 -45.21 37.21 82.33
N GLY A 20 -45.47 36.12 83.05
CA GLY A 20 -45.90 34.87 82.42
C GLY A 20 -44.88 33.95 81.74
N ALA A 21 -45.18 32.67 81.93
CA ALA A 21 -44.98 31.54 81.02
C ALA A 21 -43.75 30.64 81.27
N GLU A 22 -44.05 29.53 81.95
CA GLU A 22 -43.68 28.15 81.59
C GLU A 22 -42.52 27.98 80.60
N GLY A 23 -41.34 27.67 81.14
CA GLY A 23 -40.27 27.04 80.37
C GLY A 23 -40.60 25.57 80.14
N VAL A 24 -41.29 25.28 79.02
CA VAL A 24 -41.38 23.95 78.42
C VAL A 24 -39.96 23.51 78.04
N GLY A 25 -39.58 22.30 78.44
CA GLY A 25 -38.30 21.69 78.09
C GLY A 25 -38.22 21.40 76.59
N GLU A 26 -37.41 22.18 75.88
CA GLU A 26 -37.09 21.93 74.47
C GLU A 26 -36.10 20.76 74.37
N GLN A 27 -36.57 19.58 73.97
CA GLN A 27 -35.70 18.44 73.63
C GLN A 27 -34.95 18.74 72.32
N PRO A 28 -33.65 18.42 72.20
CA PRO A 28 -32.91 18.64 70.96
C PRO A 28 -33.42 17.71 69.84
N PRO A 29 -33.47 18.18 68.58
CA PRO A 29 -33.98 17.39 67.46
C PRO A 29 -33.07 16.18 67.21
N THR A 30 -33.67 15.00 67.17
CA THR A 30 -32.99 13.74 66.83
C THR A 30 -32.59 13.73 65.35
N PRO A 31 -31.32 13.44 65.00
CA PRO A 31 -30.89 13.39 63.61
C PRO A 31 -31.60 12.27 62.85
N ARG A 32 -32.41 12.64 61.87
CA ARG A 32 -33.07 11.69 60.95
C ARG A 32 -31.99 11.11 60.03
N ARG A 33 -31.55 9.86 60.25
CA ARG A 33 -30.70 9.15 59.28
C ARG A 33 -31.44 9.09 57.95
N LEU A 34 -30.90 9.77 56.95
CA LEU A 34 -31.33 9.63 55.57
C LEU A 34 -31.05 8.17 55.17
N ALA A 35 -32.11 7.40 54.95
CA ALA A 35 -32.01 6.08 54.38
C ALA A 35 -31.19 6.18 53.09
N SER A 36 -30.18 5.32 52.92
CA SER A 36 -29.43 5.20 51.67
C SER A 36 -30.44 4.91 50.57
N ARG A 37 -30.77 5.95 49.79
CA ARG A 37 -31.70 5.86 48.68
C ARG A 37 -31.13 4.79 47.75
N SER A 38 -31.86 3.70 47.55
CA SER A 38 -31.54 2.67 46.56
C SER A 38 -31.54 3.31 45.18
N TRP A 39 -30.41 3.92 44.79
CA TRP A 39 -30.26 4.69 43.55
C TRP A 39 -30.18 3.78 42.32
N PHE A 40 -30.06 2.48 42.53
CA PHE A 40 -30.21 1.47 41.51
C PHE A 40 -31.68 1.17 41.24
N ASP A 41 -32.34 2.11 40.57
CA ASP A 41 -33.68 1.89 40.04
C ASP A 41 -33.56 0.88 38.88
N PRO A 42 -34.26 -0.28 38.92
CA PRO A 42 -34.16 -1.30 37.87
C PRO A 42 -34.43 -0.75 36.46
N ARG A 43 -35.18 0.36 36.36
CA ARG A 43 -35.40 1.09 35.11
C ARG A 43 -34.13 1.75 34.56
N ILE A 44 -33.30 2.32 35.43
CA ILE A 44 -31.99 2.89 35.06
C ILE A 44 -31.06 1.77 34.59
N ILE A 45 -31.04 0.64 35.31
CA ILE A 45 -30.23 -0.53 34.94
C ILE A 45 -30.64 -1.04 33.55
N GLY A 46 -31.94 -1.18 33.29
CA GLY A 46 -32.46 -1.60 31.99
C GLY A 46 -32.05 -0.65 30.86
N GLY A 47 -32.12 0.66 31.09
CA GLY A 47 -31.67 1.66 30.12
C GLY A 47 -30.17 1.60 29.84
N VAL A 48 -29.34 1.48 30.88
CA VAL A 48 -27.88 1.38 30.72
C VAL A 48 -27.49 0.09 30.00
N VAL A 49 -28.10 -1.05 30.33
CA VAL A 49 -27.86 -2.31 29.63
C VAL A 49 -28.23 -2.20 28.15
N LEU A 50 -29.36 -1.56 27.83
CA LEU A 50 -29.77 -1.32 26.45
C LEU A 50 -28.73 -0.48 25.68
N VAL A 51 -28.25 0.60 26.28
CA VAL A 51 -27.23 1.47 25.67
C VAL A 51 -25.91 0.72 25.46
N VAL A 52 -25.43 -0.01 26.47
CA VAL A 52 -24.20 -0.82 26.35
C VAL A 52 -24.35 -1.86 25.24
N LEU A 53 -25.50 -2.54 25.17
CA LEU A 53 -25.75 -3.53 24.13
C LEU A 53 -25.77 -2.90 22.73
N ALA A 54 -26.42 -1.75 22.57
CA ALA A 54 -26.43 -1.00 21.31
C ALA A 54 -25.02 -0.55 20.90
N VAL A 55 -24.19 -0.08 21.85
CA VAL A 55 -22.80 0.31 21.60
C VAL A 55 -21.95 -0.90 21.21
N VAL A 56 -22.09 -2.04 21.89
CA VAL A 56 -21.33 -3.27 21.58
C VAL A 56 -21.73 -3.81 20.21
N ILE A 57 -23.02 -3.86 19.88
CA ILE A 57 -23.51 -4.28 18.57
C ILE A 57 -23.01 -3.31 17.49
N GLY A 58 -23.13 -2.00 17.70
CA GLY A 58 -22.65 -0.98 16.79
C GLY A 58 -21.14 -1.06 16.56
N ALA A 59 -20.35 -1.19 17.62
CA ALA A 59 -18.91 -1.37 17.55
C ALA A 59 -18.53 -2.66 16.81
N LYS A 60 -19.26 -3.76 17.04
CA LYS A 60 -19.06 -5.02 16.30
C LYS A 60 -19.36 -4.88 14.81
N VAL A 61 -20.43 -4.17 14.44
CA VAL A 61 -20.79 -3.91 13.04
C VAL A 61 -19.76 -3.01 12.35
N VAL A 62 -19.35 -1.91 13.00
CA VAL A 62 -18.31 -1.00 12.50
C VAL A 62 -16.95 -1.70 12.37
N SER A 63 -16.59 -2.52 13.35
CA SER A 63 -15.32 -3.25 13.37
C SER A 63 -15.31 -4.40 12.35
N ALA A 64 -16.43 -5.10 12.14
CA ALA A 64 -16.59 -6.06 11.05
C ALA A 64 -16.46 -5.39 9.66
N SER A 65 -16.90 -4.13 9.56
CA SER A 65 -16.74 -3.31 8.36
C SER A 65 -15.34 -2.71 8.20
N SER A 66 -14.40 -2.95 9.11
CA SER A 66 -13.06 -2.34 9.08
C SER A 66 -11.93 -3.38 8.98
N GLN A 67 -12.22 -4.58 8.50
CA GLN A 67 -11.19 -5.59 8.25
C GLN A 67 -10.43 -5.25 6.97
N THR A 68 -9.43 -4.37 7.09
CA THR A 68 -8.43 -4.14 6.05
C THR A 68 -7.36 -5.23 6.14
N SER A 69 -6.98 -5.80 5.00
CA SER A 69 -5.82 -6.69 4.91
C SER A 69 -4.80 -6.03 3.99
N PRO A 70 -3.53 -5.93 4.39
CA PRO A 70 -2.49 -5.40 3.53
C PRO A 70 -2.23 -6.41 2.40
N VAL A 71 -2.33 -5.97 1.16
CA VAL A 71 -2.03 -6.77 -0.04
C VAL A 71 -1.06 -6.03 -0.94
N TRP A 72 -0.33 -6.77 -1.77
CA TRP A 72 0.54 -6.16 -2.77
C TRP A 72 -0.28 -5.66 -3.96
N ALA A 73 -0.02 -4.43 -4.39
CA ALA A 73 -0.47 -3.87 -5.65
C ALA A 73 0.74 -3.53 -6.53
N THR A 74 0.54 -3.56 -7.83
CA THR A 74 1.57 -3.18 -8.80
C THR A 74 1.63 -1.66 -8.94
N THR A 75 2.82 -1.09 -9.09
CA THR A 75 3.01 0.35 -9.32
C THR A 75 2.88 0.74 -10.79
N ARG A 76 3.03 -0.22 -11.69
CA ARG A 76 3.00 -0.08 -13.16
C ARG A 76 2.46 -1.35 -13.81
N SER A 77 2.10 -1.24 -15.09
CA SER A 77 1.72 -2.42 -15.87
C SER A 77 2.93 -3.32 -16.12
N LEU A 78 2.77 -4.61 -15.87
CA LEU A 78 3.81 -5.62 -16.01
C LEU A 78 3.29 -6.76 -16.90
N ALA A 79 4.03 -7.10 -17.95
CA ALA A 79 3.69 -8.22 -18.82
C ALA A 79 3.93 -9.58 -18.14
N ALA A 80 3.31 -10.64 -18.67
CA ALA A 80 3.62 -12.00 -18.31
C ALA A 80 5.12 -12.29 -18.57
N GLY A 81 5.77 -13.08 -17.71
CA GLY A 81 7.21 -13.34 -17.76
C GLY A 81 8.07 -12.28 -17.08
N THR A 82 7.50 -11.21 -16.54
CA THR A 82 8.26 -10.21 -15.78
C THR A 82 8.72 -10.78 -14.45
N VAL A 83 10.02 -10.60 -14.13
CA VAL A 83 10.57 -10.90 -12.80
C VAL A 83 10.27 -9.70 -11.89
N LEU A 84 9.56 -9.94 -10.79
CA LEU A 84 9.16 -8.87 -9.87
C LEU A 84 10.38 -8.27 -9.15
N ALA A 85 10.52 -6.95 -9.25
CA ALA A 85 11.50 -6.16 -8.51
C ALA A 85 10.84 -5.36 -7.38
N ALA A 86 11.64 -4.87 -6.42
CA ALA A 86 11.12 -4.11 -5.28
C ALA A 86 10.35 -2.84 -5.68
N GLY A 87 10.71 -2.20 -6.80
CA GLY A 87 10.03 -1.00 -7.29
C GLY A 87 8.69 -1.26 -7.99
N ASP A 88 8.36 -2.52 -8.26
CA ASP A 88 7.11 -2.91 -8.91
C ASP A 88 5.93 -3.01 -7.96
N LEU A 89 6.20 -3.06 -6.65
CA LEU A 89 5.21 -3.44 -5.64
C LEU A 89 5.03 -2.34 -4.61
N VAL A 90 3.77 -2.11 -4.24
CA VAL A 90 3.38 -1.23 -3.13
C VAL A 90 2.36 -1.96 -2.26
N ALA A 91 2.54 -1.88 -0.94
CA ALA A 91 1.58 -2.44 -0.01
C ALA A 91 0.38 -1.48 0.08
N VAL A 92 -0.82 -1.99 -0.16
CA VAL A 92 -2.07 -1.23 -0.09
C VAL A 92 -3.00 -1.90 0.89
N GLU A 93 -3.60 -1.10 1.77
CA GLU A 93 -4.66 -1.57 2.66
C GLU A 93 -5.99 -1.56 1.93
N VAL A 94 -6.59 -2.74 1.79
CA VAL A 94 -7.90 -2.90 1.15
C VAL A 94 -8.84 -3.67 2.06
N ASN A 95 -10.08 -3.21 2.14
CA ASN A 95 -11.15 -3.92 2.83
C ASN A 95 -11.71 -4.97 1.89
N LEU A 96 -11.07 -6.14 1.87
CA LEU A 96 -11.42 -7.24 0.99
C LEU A 96 -12.57 -8.10 1.52
N ALA A 97 -13.17 -7.79 2.68
CA ALA A 97 -14.16 -8.61 3.36
C ALA A 97 -13.83 -10.13 3.25
N HIS A 98 -14.56 -10.89 2.42
CA HIS A 98 -14.39 -12.34 2.24
C HIS A 98 -13.51 -12.75 1.03
N THR A 99 -12.94 -11.82 0.26
CA THR A 99 -12.13 -12.10 -0.94
C THR A 99 -10.62 -12.03 -0.73
N ALA A 100 -10.18 -11.71 0.49
CA ALA A 100 -8.77 -11.63 0.88
C ALA A 100 -7.90 -12.84 0.49
N PRO A 101 -8.38 -14.11 0.51
CA PRO A 101 -7.56 -15.27 0.16
C PRO A 101 -7.12 -15.33 -1.31
N ARG A 102 -7.71 -14.52 -2.20
CA ARG A 102 -7.39 -14.54 -3.63
C ARG A 102 -6.19 -13.67 -4.00
N TYR A 103 -5.74 -12.79 -3.10
CA TYR A 103 -4.68 -11.82 -3.35
C TYR A 103 -3.42 -12.14 -2.53
N PHE A 104 -2.26 -11.76 -3.05
CA PHE A 104 -0.99 -11.97 -2.34
C PHE A 104 -0.93 -11.05 -1.11
N ALA A 105 -0.95 -11.66 0.07
CA ALA A 105 -0.84 -10.94 1.34
C ALA A 105 0.51 -10.23 1.42
N ALA A 106 0.53 -8.99 1.89
CA ALA A 106 1.76 -8.20 2.03
C ALA A 106 2.58 -8.57 3.27
N VAL A 107 2.84 -9.86 3.45
CA VAL A 107 3.69 -10.40 4.53
C VAL A 107 5.14 -10.44 4.06
N ASP A 108 5.39 -11.02 2.89
CA ASP A 108 6.67 -11.00 2.20
C ASP A 108 6.48 -10.53 0.76
N PRO A 109 7.34 -9.64 0.23
CA PRO A 109 7.26 -9.25 -1.17
C PRO A 109 7.76 -10.41 -2.05
N PRO A 110 7.01 -10.82 -3.08
CA PRO A 110 7.40 -11.90 -4.00
C PRO A 110 8.51 -11.48 -4.99
N ILE A 111 9.59 -10.86 -4.48
CA ILE A 111 10.71 -10.39 -5.29
C ILE A 111 11.41 -11.58 -5.92
N GLY A 112 11.72 -11.48 -7.21
CA GLY A 112 12.36 -12.54 -7.99
C GLY A 112 11.39 -13.59 -8.53
N ALA A 113 10.11 -13.53 -8.15
CA ALA A 113 9.09 -14.39 -8.76
C ALA A 113 8.72 -13.89 -10.16
N VAL A 114 8.25 -14.82 -10.99
CA VAL A 114 7.85 -14.55 -12.38
C VAL A 114 6.34 -14.49 -12.47
N LEU A 115 5.82 -13.42 -13.06
CA LEU A 115 4.40 -13.29 -13.39
C LEU A 115 4.02 -14.29 -14.49
N ALA A 116 2.99 -15.10 -14.28
CA ALA A 116 2.40 -15.96 -15.32
C ALA A 116 1.45 -15.20 -16.25
N VAL A 117 0.83 -14.14 -15.75
CA VAL A 117 -0.17 -13.35 -16.47
C VAL A 117 0.19 -11.87 -16.35
N ALA A 118 -0.17 -11.08 -17.37
CA ALA A 118 0.00 -9.63 -17.31
C ALA A 118 -0.89 -9.01 -16.20
N VAL A 119 -0.38 -7.96 -15.55
CA VAL A 119 -1.08 -7.24 -14.48
C VAL A 119 -0.97 -5.75 -14.75
N GLY A 120 -2.09 -5.03 -14.68
CA GLY A 120 -2.13 -3.59 -14.92
C GLY A 120 -1.51 -2.79 -13.77
N GLY A 121 -1.08 -1.55 -14.03
CA GLY A 121 -0.61 -0.66 -12.96
C GLY A 121 -1.74 -0.25 -12.00
N GLY A 122 -1.46 -0.29 -10.70
CA GLY A 122 -2.43 -0.02 -9.64
C GLY A 122 -3.36 -1.20 -9.34
N GLU A 123 -3.16 -2.35 -9.98
CA GLU A 123 -3.96 -3.54 -9.77
C GLU A 123 -3.44 -4.35 -8.58
N LEU A 124 -4.34 -4.99 -7.85
CA LEU A 124 -3.99 -5.88 -6.75
C LEU A 124 -3.40 -7.18 -7.31
N LEU A 125 -2.27 -7.63 -6.77
CA LEU A 125 -1.55 -8.80 -7.25
C LEU A 125 -2.34 -10.09 -6.89
N PRO A 126 -2.91 -10.81 -7.89
CA PRO A 126 -3.62 -12.04 -7.64
C PRO A 126 -2.64 -13.16 -7.28
N SER A 127 -3.01 -14.01 -6.33
CA SER A 127 -2.23 -15.22 -6.01
C SER A 127 -2.04 -16.16 -7.20
N SER A 128 -3.02 -16.19 -8.11
CA SER A 128 -2.99 -16.97 -9.36
C SER A 128 -2.15 -16.33 -10.48
N ALA A 129 -1.73 -15.08 -10.34
CA ALA A 129 -0.88 -14.42 -11.35
C ALA A 129 0.58 -14.85 -11.25
N MET A 130 0.94 -15.60 -10.21
CA MET A 130 2.28 -16.11 -9.98
C MET A 130 2.44 -17.45 -10.72
N GLY A 131 3.42 -17.50 -11.62
CA GLY A 131 3.76 -18.72 -12.33
C GLY A 131 4.66 -19.63 -11.52
N GLU A 132 4.59 -20.92 -11.82
CA GLU A 132 5.67 -21.83 -11.46
C GLU A 132 6.95 -21.31 -12.13
N THR A 133 8.03 -21.16 -11.36
CA THR A 133 9.28 -20.57 -11.87
C THR A 133 9.94 -21.56 -12.82
N GLU A 134 9.51 -21.61 -14.09
CA GLU A 134 10.29 -22.26 -15.13
C GLU A 134 11.66 -21.58 -15.17
N ARG A 135 12.73 -22.38 -15.09
CA ARG A 135 14.10 -21.86 -15.12
C ARG A 135 14.38 -21.24 -16.50
N GLY A 136 14.30 -19.93 -16.58
CA GLY A 136 14.71 -19.15 -17.73
C GLY A 136 16.17 -18.69 -17.66
N ARG A 137 16.67 -18.14 -18.77
CA ARG A 137 17.97 -17.48 -18.87
C ARG A 137 17.74 -16.03 -19.26
N ILE A 138 18.48 -15.12 -18.61
CA ILE A 138 18.50 -13.72 -19.00
C ILE A 138 19.54 -13.54 -20.11
N VAL A 139 19.12 -12.98 -21.23
CA VAL A 139 20.00 -12.64 -22.37
C VAL A 139 20.01 -11.12 -22.55
N VAL A 140 21.20 -10.56 -22.73
CA VAL A 140 21.38 -9.14 -23.01
C VAL A 140 21.54 -8.92 -24.51
N ILE A 141 20.64 -8.14 -25.09
CA ILE A 141 20.60 -7.81 -26.52
C ILE A 141 21.10 -6.37 -26.69
N PRO A 142 22.20 -6.14 -27.43
CA PRO A 142 22.62 -4.79 -27.79
C PRO A 142 21.74 -4.24 -28.91
N VAL A 143 21.13 -3.08 -28.70
CA VAL A 143 20.21 -2.44 -29.66
C VAL A 143 20.70 -1.04 -29.98
N GLN A 144 20.71 -0.67 -31.26
CA GLN A 144 21.10 0.67 -31.69
C GLN A 144 20.04 1.70 -31.27
N PRO A 145 20.42 2.95 -30.95
CA PRO A 145 19.46 3.95 -30.50
C PRO A 145 18.31 4.21 -31.48
N GLU A 146 18.56 4.14 -32.78
CA GLU A 146 17.58 4.36 -33.84
C GLU A 146 16.59 3.20 -33.98
N ALA A 147 16.96 2.02 -33.47
CA ALA A 147 16.19 0.79 -33.54
C ALA A 147 15.52 0.44 -32.19
N MET A 148 15.55 1.37 -31.24
CA MET A 148 14.89 1.27 -29.93
C MET A 148 13.71 2.26 -29.87
N PRO A 149 12.46 1.77 -29.88
CA PRO A 149 11.29 2.63 -29.72
C PRO A 149 11.30 3.36 -28.36
N PRO A 150 10.80 4.60 -28.30
CA PRO A 150 10.61 5.27 -27.02
C PRO A 150 9.55 4.53 -26.18
N GLY A 151 9.70 4.57 -24.86
CA GLY A 151 8.75 3.95 -23.92
C GLY A 151 8.97 2.47 -23.64
N VAL A 152 9.93 1.81 -24.31
CA VAL A 152 10.38 0.46 -23.92
C VAL A 152 11.05 0.52 -22.55
N GLY A 153 10.53 -0.24 -21.60
CA GLY A 153 11.06 -0.29 -20.23
C GLY A 153 10.84 -1.66 -19.59
N HIS A 154 11.16 -1.78 -18.31
CA HIS A 154 10.90 -3.00 -17.55
C HIS A 154 9.41 -3.33 -17.52
N GLY A 155 9.06 -4.58 -17.80
CA GLY A 155 7.70 -5.08 -17.89
C GLY A 155 7.02 -4.84 -19.24
N SER A 156 7.69 -4.18 -20.20
CA SER A 156 7.17 -4.03 -21.57
C SER A 156 7.27 -5.34 -22.36
N THR A 157 6.33 -5.54 -23.27
CA THR A 157 6.37 -6.61 -24.28
C THR A 157 6.90 -6.06 -25.60
N VAL A 158 7.88 -6.73 -26.19
CA VAL A 158 8.50 -6.32 -27.46
C VAL A 158 8.69 -7.48 -28.42
N ASP A 159 8.67 -7.19 -29.71
CA ASP A 159 9.12 -8.11 -30.75
C ASP A 159 10.56 -7.78 -31.14
N LEU A 160 11.37 -8.82 -31.29
CA LEU A 160 12.76 -8.72 -31.72
C LEU A 160 12.90 -9.17 -33.17
N TYR A 161 13.35 -8.25 -33.99
CA TYR A 161 13.74 -8.48 -35.38
C TYR A 161 15.26 -8.45 -35.51
N LEU A 162 15.76 -9.15 -36.51
CA LEU A 162 17.16 -9.10 -36.91
C LEU A 162 17.27 -8.67 -38.37
N THR A 163 18.04 -7.62 -38.61
CA THR A 163 18.40 -7.15 -39.94
C THR A 163 19.80 -7.65 -40.27
N SER A 164 19.92 -8.55 -41.23
CA SER A 164 21.21 -9.05 -41.71
C SER A 164 21.66 -8.23 -42.94
N PRO A 165 22.96 -7.94 -43.05
CA PRO A 165 23.50 -7.21 -44.20
C PRO A 165 23.36 -8.04 -45.48
N ALA A 166 23.38 -7.36 -46.62
CA ALA A 166 23.39 -8.03 -47.93
C ALA A 166 24.58 -9.00 -48.03
N SER A 167 24.34 -10.20 -48.56
CA SER A 167 25.39 -11.20 -48.69
C SER A 167 26.44 -10.74 -49.72
N PRO A 168 27.74 -10.80 -49.40
CA PRO A 168 28.80 -10.38 -50.33
C PRO A 168 28.92 -11.30 -51.56
N SER A 169 28.32 -12.50 -51.50
CA SER A 169 28.41 -13.51 -52.55
C SER A 169 27.29 -13.37 -53.58
N GLY A 170 27.34 -12.30 -54.40
CA GLY A 170 26.68 -12.20 -55.72
C GLY A 170 25.16 -12.41 -55.81
N SER A 171 24.45 -12.64 -54.71
CA SER A 171 22.99 -12.75 -54.70
C SER A 171 22.38 -11.35 -54.74
N THR A 172 21.45 -11.11 -55.67
CA THR A 172 20.62 -9.89 -55.77
C THR A 172 19.65 -9.77 -54.58
N GLY A 173 20.18 -9.73 -53.36
CA GLY A 173 19.40 -9.62 -52.14
C GLY A 173 19.99 -8.51 -51.28
N GLY A 174 19.25 -7.41 -51.15
CA GLY A 174 19.58 -6.35 -50.21
C GLY A 174 19.49 -6.80 -48.76
N GLU A 175 19.50 -5.83 -47.84
CA GLU A 175 19.28 -6.10 -46.42
C GLU A 175 17.97 -6.89 -46.21
N ARG A 176 18.03 -7.88 -45.31
CA ARG A 176 16.87 -8.72 -44.98
C ARG A 176 16.55 -8.59 -43.50
N THR A 177 15.33 -8.15 -43.21
CA THR A 177 14.80 -8.09 -41.85
C THR A 177 13.86 -9.26 -41.62
N ARG A 178 14.05 -10.01 -40.53
CA ARG A 178 13.17 -11.10 -40.13
C ARG A 178 12.84 -11.05 -38.65
N LEU A 179 11.66 -11.52 -38.28
CA LEU A 179 11.28 -11.71 -36.89
C LEU A 179 12.14 -12.84 -36.29
N LEU A 180 12.81 -12.55 -35.19
CA LEU A 180 13.65 -13.50 -34.46
C LEU A 180 12.90 -14.11 -33.30
N GLN A 181 12.19 -13.28 -32.53
CA GLN A 181 11.36 -13.70 -31.40
C GLN A 181 10.23 -12.67 -31.20
N ALA A 182 9.01 -13.16 -30.97
CA ALA A 182 7.87 -12.33 -30.60
C ALA A 182 7.63 -12.37 -29.08
N ASP A 183 6.89 -11.38 -28.59
CA ASP A 183 6.35 -11.33 -27.22
C ASP A 183 7.43 -11.47 -26.13
N LEU A 184 8.58 -10.84 -26.33
CA LEU A 184 9.65 -10.79 -25.34
C LEU A 184 9.30 -9.83 -24.22
N THR A 185 9.37 -10.32 -22.99
CA THR A 185 9.21 -9.49 -21.80
C THR A 185 10.53 -8.91 -21.34
N VAL A 186 10.57 -7.58 -21.31
CA VAL A 186 11.75 -6.80 -20.96
C VAL A 186 11.95 -6.81 -19.44
N GLN A 187 13.11 -7.31 -19.02
CA GLN A 187 13.51 -7.35 -17.61
C GLN A 187 14.28 -6.10 -17.20
N SER A 188 15.06 -5.51 -18.11
CA SER A 188 15.71 -4.22 -17.84
C SER A 188 16.20 -3.58 -19.13
N VAL A 189 16.29 -2.25 -19.13
CA VAL A 189 16.90 -1.47 -20.21
C VAL A 189 18.01 -0.62 -19.60
N THR A 190 19.23 -0.78 -20.10
CA THR A 190 20.34 0.13 -19.77
C THR A 190 20.57 1.05 -20.97
N ALA A 191 20.46 2.35 -20.75
CA ALA A 191 20.71 3.36 -21.77
C ALA A 191 22.21 3.42 -22.14
N PRO A 192 22.55 3.82 -23.37
CA PRO A 192 23.94 4.05 -23.75
C PRO A 192 24.57 5.11 -22.85
N SER A 193 25.76 4.82 -22.32
CA SER A 193 26.54 5.79 -21.53
C SER A 193 27.55 6.50 -22.42
N SER A 194 27.48 7.82 -22.51
CA SER A 194 28.41 8.66 -23.29
C SER A 194 29.58 9.22 -22.46
N GLY A 195 29.81 8.77 -21.22
CA GLY A 195 30.60 9.53 -20.23
C GLY A 195 31.72 8.79 -19.49
N GLY A 196 32.21 7.65 -19.98
CA GLY A 196 33.36 6.96 -19.34
C GLY A 196 34.71 7.57 -19.74
N LEU A 197 35.66 7.66 -18.79
CA LEU A 197 37.06 8.09 -19.00
C LEU A 197 37.84 7.22 -20.02
N SER A 198 37.29 6.09 -20.41
CA SER A 198 37.71 5.29 -21.55
C SER A 198 36.71 5.55 -22.67
N GLY A 199 37.07 6.34 -23.69
CA GLY A 199 36.21 6.79 -24.80
C GLY A 199 35.64 5.70 -25.73
N ALA A 200 35.45 4.47 -25.23
CA ALA A 200 34.82 3.33 -25.87
C ALA A 200 33.43 3.05 -25.25
N GLY A 201 32.64 4.10 -24.99
CA GLY A 201 31.25 3.94 -24.58
C GLY A 201 30.48 3.25 -25.71
N ALA A 202 29.91 2.07 -25.44
CA ALA A 202 29.03 1.42 -26.38
C ALA A 202 27.78 2.30 -26.57
N ASN A 203 27.65 2.97 -27.71
CA ASN A 203 26.47 3.77 -28.07
C ASN A 203 25.29 2.87 -28.45
N ARG A 204 24.92 1.96 -27.56
CA ARG A 204 23.82 1.01 -27.72
C ARG A 204 23.08 0.83 -26.41
N TYR A 205 21.77 0.63 -26.50
CA TYR A 205 20.96 0.15 -25.39
C TYR A 205 21.32 -1.31 -25.10
N GLN A 206 21.31 -1.69 -23.82
CA GLN A 206 21.39 -3.08 -23.39
C GLN A 206 20.00 -3.52 -22.90
N LEU A 207 19.36 -4.39 -23.68
CA LEU A 207 18.03 -4.90 -23.39
C LEU A 207 18.14 -6.30 -22.78
N ALA A 208 17.78 -6.46 -21.51
CA ALA A 208 17.74 -7.77 -20.86
C ALA A 208 16.35 -8.40 -21.00
N VAL A 209 16.29 -9.62 -21.51
CA VAL A 209 15.04 -10.39 -21.67
C VAL A 209 15.18 -11.77 -21.04
N LEU A 210 14.09 -12.27 -20.44
CA LEU A 210 14.02 -13.62 -19.90
C LEU A 210 13.51 -14.57 -21.00
N LEU A 211 14.22 -15.67 -21.21
CA LEU A 211 13.93 -16.65 -22.25
C LEU A 211 13.98 -18.07 -21.72
N SER A 212 13.32 -18.99 -22.40
CA SER A 212 13.58 -20.43 -22.21
C SER A 212 15.05 -20.74 -22.50
N SER A 213 15.62 -21.78 -21.88
CA SER A 213 17.02 -22.14 -22.14
C SER A 213 17.29 -22.40 -23.63
N LYS A 214 16.33 -22.98 -24.35
CA LYS A 214 16.45 -23.28 -25.78
C LYS A 214 16.46 -22.00 -26.63
N ASP A 215 15.59 -21.05 -26.32
CA ASP A 215 15.50 -19.80 -27.09
C ASP A 215 16.68 -18.88 -26.80
N ALA A 216 17.17 -18.89 -25.55
CA ALA A 216 18.40 -18.18 -25.19
C ALA A 216 19.60 -18.69 -26.00
N ASP A 217 19.79 -20.01 -26.09
CA ASP A 217 20.90 -20.60 -26.87
C ASP A 217 20.78 -20.28 -28.37
N ARG A 218 19.56 -20.30 -28.91
CA ARG A 218 19.30 -19.92 -30.30
C ARG A 218 19.59 -18.44 -30.55
N LEU A 219 19.16 -17.58 -29.64
CA LEU A 219 19.30 -16.14 -29.76
C LEU A 219 20.78 -15.72 -29.72
N VAL A 220 21.55 -16.23 -28.75
CA VAL A 220 22.98 -15.93 -28.61
C VAL A 220 23.78 -16.33 -29.87
N ARG A 221 23.39 -17.42 -30.53
CA ARG A 221 24.02 -17.87 -31.79
C ARG A 221 23.65 -17.00 -32.99
N THR A 222 22.47 -16.40 -32.99
CA THR A 222 21.93 -15.67 -34.15
C THR A 222 22.22 -14.17 -34.07
N LEU A 223 22.34 -13.60 -32.87
CA LEU A 223 22.63 -12.18 -32.65
C LEU A 223 23.86 -11.65 -33.42
N PRO A 224 24.98 -12.40 -33.53
CA PRO A 224 26.15 -11.94 -34.28
C PRO A 224 25.91 -11.75 -35.79
N ASP A 225 24.85 -12.34 -36.36
CA ASP A 225 24.59 -12.37 -37.81
C ASP A 225 23.90 -11.10 -38.35
N GLY A 226 23.60 -10.12 -37.49
CA GLY A 226 22.90 -8.91 -37.89
C GLY A 226 22.75 -7.88 -36.78
N SER A 227 21.95 -6.86 -37.07
CA SER A 227 21.60 -5.80 -36.10
C SER A 227 20.19 -6.03 -35.56
N ALA A 228 20.04 -5.94 -34.24
CA ALA A 228 18.75 -6.07 -33.57
C ALA A 228 17.89 -4.83 -33.81
N VAL A 229 16.60 -5.06 -34.10
CA VAL A 229 15.56 -4.05 -34.19
C VAL A 229 14.43 -4.43 -33.25
N VAL A 230 14.02 -3.49 -32.39
CA VAL A 230 12.98 -3.73 -31.38
C VAL A 230 11.69 -3.05 -31.82
N VAL A 231 10.57 -3.75 -31.66
CA VAL A 231 9.23 -3.20 -31.88
C VAL A 231 8.44 -3.32 -30.58
N LEU A 232 7.90 -2.21 -30.10
CA LEU A 232 7.08 -2.20 -28.89
C LEU A 232 5.67 -2.72 -29.22
N VAL A 233 5.23 -3.75 -28.53
CA VAL A 233 3.87 -4.30 -28.67
C VAL A 233 2.93 -3.48 -27.79
N ALA A 234 1.98 -2.79 -28.40
CA ALA A 234 0.95 -2.03 -27.69
C ALA A 234 -0.34 -2.86 -27.60
N GLY A 235 -0.92 -2.98 -26.40
CA GLY A 235 -2.30 -3.47 -26.22
C GLY A 235 -2.48 -4.94 -25.78
N GLY A 236 -1.51 -5.55 -25.11
CA GLY A 236 -1.71 -6.85 -24.45
C GLY A 236 -2.39 -6.69 -23.09
N SER A 237 -3.71 -6.85 -23.04
CA SER A 237 -4.51 -7.04 -21.81
C SER A 237 -5.12 -8.43 -21.81
#